data_AF-A0A843C8F0-F1
#
_entry.id   AF-A0A843C8F0-F1
#
_cell.length_a   1.000
_cell.length_b   1.000
_cell.length_c   1.000
_cell.angle_alpha   90.00
_cell.angle_beta   90.00
_cell.angle_gamma   90.00
#
_symmetry.space_group_name_H-M   'P 1'
#
loop_
_entity.id
_entity.type
_entity.pdbx_description
1 polymer ?
#
loop_
_entity_poly.entity_id
_entity_poly.type
_entity_poly.pdbx_seq_one_letter_code
_entity_poly.pdbx_strand_id
1 'polypeptide(L)'
;MEISRKKLREEVLKRIKYVKTCVMARELCLLVRLNRAVLEPQDVLEFCLYFSNKCKEESCDEPGDLCMKAANALISKDEKKYLDLCAQSYMKCGEKKRPTPKKNQYVS
;
A
#
# COMPACT_ATOMS: atom_id res chain seq x y z
N MET A 1 -3.87 -31.42 -19.45
CA MET A 1 -4.74 -30.73 -18.46
C MET A 1 -4.00 -30.27 -17.20
N GLU A 2 -3.06 -31.06 -16.64
CA GLU A 2 -2.33 -30.68 -15.40
C GLU A 2 -1.50 -29.40 -15.48
N ILE A 3 -0.89 -29.10 -16.63
CA ILE A 3 -0.10 -27.88 -16.85
C ILE A 3 -1.00 -26.62 -16.71
N SER A 4 -2.25 -26.69 -17.19
CA SER A 4 -3.23 -25.62 -17.04
C SER A 4 -3.63 -25.41 -15.57
N ARG A 5 -3.81 -26.49 -14.81
CA ARG A 5 -4.13 -26.43 -13.37
C ARG A 5 -2.97 -25.88 -12.55
N LYS A 6 -1.74 -26.28 -12.81
CA LYS A 6 -0.54 -25.76 -12.12
C LYS A 6 -0.37 -24.26 -12.37
N LYS A 7 -0.48 -23.82 -13.63
CA LYS A 7 -0.43 -22.40 -13.99
C LYS A 7 -1.54 -21.58 -13.31
N LEU A 8 -2.78 -22.07 -13.34
CA LEU A 8 -3.91 -21.42 -12.67
C LEU A 8 -3.69 -21.31 -11.15
N ARG A 9 -3.17 -22.36 -10.52
CA ARG A 9 -2.83 -22.34 -9.09
C ARG A 9 -1.79 -21.26 -8.78
N GLU A 10 -0.74 -21.13 -9.58
CA GLU A 10 0.27 -20.09 -9.40
C GLU A 10 -0.30 -18.68 -9.55
N GLU A 11 -1.18 -18.46 -10.52
CA GLU A 11 -1.88 -17.18 -10.71
C GLU A 11 -2.77 -16.84 -9.50
N VAL A 12 -3.52 -17.81 -9.01
CA VAL A 12 -4.35 -17.65 -7.80
C VAL A 12 -3.49 -17.34 -6.57
N LEU A 13 -2.40 -18.07 -6.36
CA LEU A 13 -1.48 -17.83 -5.22
C LEU A 13 -0.82 -16.45 -5.31
N LYS A 14 -0.39 -16.02 -6.50
CA LYS A 14 0.12 -14.65 -6.73
C LYS A 14 -0.94 -13.60 -6.41
N ARG A 15 -2.20 -13.84 -6.79
CA ARG A 15 -3.30 -12.91 -6.49
C ARG A 15 -3.62 -12.86 -5.00
N ILE A 16 -3.63 -14.00 -4.31
CA ILE A 16 -3.84 -14.05 -2.85
C ILE A 16 -2.73 -13.28 -2.13
N LYS A 17 -1.45 -13.52 -2.49
CA LYS A 17 -0.32 -12.79 -1.92
C LYS A 17 -0.53 -11.29 -2.10
N TYR A 18 -0.83 -10.85 -3.32
CA TYR A 18 -1.06 -9.45 -3.64
C TYR A 18 -2.19 -8.81 -2.82
N VAL A 19 -3.32 -9.51 -2.64
CA VAL A 19 -4.43 -9.01 -1.82
C VAL A 19 -4.00 -8.84 -0.37
N LYS A 20 -3.32 -9.86 0.19
CA LYS A 20 -2.82 -9.84 1.57
C LYS A 20 -1.76 -8.77 1.84
N THR A 21 -1.10 -8.26 0.80
CA THR A 21 -0.01 -7.31 0.94
C THR A 21 -0.44 -5.93 0.47
N CYS A 22 -0.46 -5.71 -0.83
CA CYS A 22 -0.61 -4.39 -1.41
C CYS A 22 -2.05 -3.85 -1.25
N VAL A 23 -3.09 -4.66 -1.48
CA VAL A 23 -4.50 -4.20 -1.39
C VAL A 23 -4.86 -3.84 0.04
N MET A 24 -4.56 -4.73 0.99
CA MET A 24 -4.79 -4.48 2.40
C MET A 24 -4.01 -3.26 2.91
N ALA A 25 -2.72 -3.15 2.59
CA ALA A 25 -1.92 -1.99 2.99
C ALA A 25 -2.48 -0.68 2.41
N ARG A 26 -3.00 -0.72 1.17
CA ARG A 26 -3.59 0.46 0.52
C ARG A 26 -4.88 0.90 1.18
N GLU A 27 -5.76 -0.04 1.53
CA GLU A 27 -7.00 0.26 2.22
C GLU A 27 -6.74 0.89 3.58
N LEU A 28 -5.81 0.32 4.36
CA LEU A 28 -5.37 0.89 5.63
C LEU A 28 -4.78 2.30 5.46
N CYS A 29 -3.94 2.51 4.44
CA CYS A 29 -3.37 3.83 4.17
C CYS A 29 -4.46 4.87 3.84
N LEU A 30 -5.50 4.49 3.10
CA LEU A 30 -6.64 5.35 2.81
C LEU A 30 -7.42 5.70 4.08
N LEU A 31 -7.69 4.72 4.94
CA LEU A 31 -8.35 4.95 6.23
C LEU A 31 -7.60 5.97 7.08
N VAL A 32 -6.28 5.83 7.21
CA VAL A 32 -5.44 6.79 7.95
C VAL A 32 -5.49 8.18 7.32
N ARG A 33 -5.36 8.28 5.99
CA ARG A 33 -5.36 9.58 5.28
C ARG A 33 -6.69 10.32 5.40
N LEU A 34 -7.80 9.61 5.26
CA LEU A 34 -9.14 10.20 5.27
C LEU A 34 -9.59 10.59 6.69
N ASN A 35 -9.05 9.93 7.71
CA ASN A 35 -9.43 10.16 9.11
C ASN A 35 -8.32 10.86 9.91
N ARG A 36 -7.30 11.43 9.25
CA ARG A 36 -6.17 12.10 9.93
C ARG A 36 -6.61 13.17 10.94
N ALA A 37 -7.72 13.86 10.68
CA ALA A 37 -8.25 14.90 11.56
C ALA A 37 -8.72 14.39 12.94
N VAL A 38 -8.94 13.09 13.08
CA VAL A 38 -9.40 12.46 14.34
C VAL A 38 -8.37 11.49 14.92
N LEU A 39 -7.17 11.40 14.33
CA LEU A 39 -6.08 10.56 14.79
C LEU A 39 -5.01 11.39 15.48
N GLU A 40 -4.35 10.82 16.48
CA GLU A 40 -3.19 11.43 17.08
C GLU A 40 -1.99 11.37 16.12
N PRO A 41 -1.05 12.32 16.17
CA PRO A 41 0.15 12.28 15.33
C PRO A 41 0.94 10.97 15.46
N GLN A 42 0.93 10.37 16.65
CA GLN A 42 1.58 9.09 16.93
C GLN A 42 0.92 7.94 16.16
N ASP A 43 -0.42 7.90 16.08
CA ASP A 43 -1.15 6.88 15.30
C ASP A 43 -0.72 6.95 13.83
N VAL A 44 -0.70 8.15 13.27
CA VAL A 44 -0.33 8.39 11.87
C VAL A 44 1.13 7.98 11.62
N LEU A 45 2.03 8.27 12.56
CA LEU A 45 3.44 7.90 12.50
C LEU A 45 3.62 6.37 12.43
N GLU A 46 2.99 5.65 13.35
CA GLU A 46 3.08 4.18 13.42
C GLU A 46 2.60 3.52 12.12
N PHE A 47 1.50 4.00 11.56
CA PHE A 47 1.02 3.50 10.28
C PHE A 47 1.95 3.86 9.11
N CYS A 48 2.52 5.07 9.08
CA CYS A 48 3.49 5.44 8.04
C CYS A 48 4.74 4.56 8.07
N LEU A 49 5.23 4.22 9.27
CA LEU A 49 6.34 3.29 9.46
C LEU A 49 5.97 1.86 9.03
N TYR A 50 4.78 1.39 9.42
CA TYR A 50 4.23 0.12 8.98
C TYR A 50 4.20 0.01 7.44
N PHE A 51 3.64 1.02 6.75
CA PHE A 51 3.59 1.01 5.28
C PHE A 51 4.97 1.09 4.63
N SER A 52 5.90 1.86 5.20
CA SER A 52 7.28 1.90 4.72
C SER A 52 7.91 0.52 4.74
N ASN A 53 7.84 -0.17 5.88
CA ASN A 53 8.41 -1.50 6.04
C ASN A 53 7.72 -2.50 5.12
N LYS A 54 6.39 -2.44 5.06
CA LYS A 54 5.61 -3.34 4.20
C LYS A 54 5.92 -3.17 2.72
N CYS A 55 6.14 -1.94 2.26
CA CYS A 55 6.54 -1.70 0.87
C CYS A 55 7.93 -2.28 0.57
N LYS A 56 8.90 -2.14 1.50
CA LYS A 56 10.25 -2.70 1.34
C LYS A 56 10.26 -4.22 1.29
N GLU A 57 9.44 -4.88 2.12
CA GLU A 57 9.24 -6.34 2.08
C GLU A 57 8.73 -6.83 0.72
N GLU A 58 7.94 -6.01 0.02
CA GLU A 58 7.38 -6.33 -1.30
C GLU A 58 8.14 -5.68 -2.46
N SER A 59 9.40 -5.27 -2.23
CA SER A 59 10.29 -4.67 -3.24
C SER A 59 9.71 -3.41 -3.92
N CYS A 60 8.95 -2.63 -3.16
CA CYS A 60 8.40 -1.34 -3.56
C CYS A 60 9.18 -0.20 -2.87
N ASP A 61 10.46 -0.07 -3.20
CA ASP A 61 11.39 0.80 -2.46
C ASP A 61 11.01 2.28 -2.51
N GLU A 62 10.68 2.80 -3.70
CA GLU A 62 10.36 4.22 -3.88
C GLU A 62 9.17 4.69 -3.01
N PRO A 63 7.98 4.07 -3.03
CA PRO A 63 6.90 4.46 -2.11
C PRO A 63 7.24 4.15 -0.65
N GLY A 64 8.02 3.10 -0.38
CA GLY A 64 8.50 2.78 0.97
C GLY A 64 9.36 3.91 1.56
N ASP A 65 10.31 4.41 0.79
CA ASP A 65 11.18 5.52 1.19
C ASP A 65 10.42 6.85 1.34
N LEU A 66 9.42 7.10 0.50
CA LEU A 66 8.55 8.26 0.67
C LEU A 66 7.70 8.17 1.95
N CYS A 67 7.17 6.99 2.28
CA CYS A 67 6.49 6.76 3.56
C CYS A 67 7.42 6.99 4.75
N MET A 68 8.67 6.51 4.68
CA MET A 68 9.66 6.75 5.73
C MET A 68 9.99 8.23 5.89
N LYS A 69 10.18 8.96 4.77
CA LYS A 69 10.40 10.41 4.82
C LYS A 69 9.19 11.15 5.39
N ALA A 70 7.96 10.71 5.08
CA ALA A 70 6.74 11.27 5.64
C ALA A 70 6.66 11.04 7.16
N ALA A 71 6.99 9.83 7.64
CA ALA A 71 7.10 9.52 9.06
C ALA A 71 8.11 10.45 9.77
N ASN A 72 9.28 10.66 9.18
CA ASN A 72 10.29 11.57 9.74
C ASN A 72 9.79 13.03 9.79
N ALA A 73 9.01 13.47 8.80
CA ALA A 73 8.41 14.81 8.80
C ALA A 73 7.40 14.99 9.94
N LEU A 74 6.62 13.95 10.28
CA LEU A 74 5.74 13.97 11.46
C LEU A 74 6.54 14.13 12.76
N ILE A 75 7.65 13.39 12.90
CA ILE A 75 8.55 13.49 14.08
C ILE A 75 9.11 14.91 14.22
N SER A 76 9.52 15.52 13.10
CA SER A 76 10.00 16.91 13.07
C SER A 76 8.90 17.98 13.15
N LYS A 77 7.62 17.57 13.28
CA LYS A 77 6.44 18.45 13.30
C LYS A 77 6.30 19.35 12.05
N ASP A 78 6.84 18.91 10.92
CA ASP A 78 6.72 19.59 9.62
C ASP A 78 5.53 19.02 8.85
N GLU A 79 4.33 19.52 9.17
CA GLU A 79 3.08 19.01 8.60
C GLU A 79 3.02 19.21 7.08
N LYS A 80 3.50 20.36 6.57
CA LYS A 80 3.48 20.65 5.14
C LYS A 80 4.31 19.64 4.36
N LYS A 81 5.52 19.35 4.84
CA LYS A 81 6.39 18.34 4.23
C LYS A 81 5.82 16.93 4.35
N TYR A 82 5.22 16.59 5.49
CA TYR A 82 4.50 15.32 5.64
C TYR A 82 3.41 15.17 4.57
N LEU A 83 2.55 16.18 4.39
CA LEU A 83 1.44 16.14 3.44
C LEU A 83 1.90 15.94 2.01
N ASP A 84 2.97 16.65 1.59
CA ASP A 84 3.56 16.50 0.26
C ASP A 84 4.13 15.10 0.05
N LEU A 85 4.98 14.62 0.96
CA LEU A 85 5.59 13.28 0.88
C LEU A 85 4.53 12.16 0.90
N CYS A 86 3.51 12.31 1.75
CA CYS A 86 2.38 11.39 1.84
C CYS A 86 1.61 11.36 0.51
N ALA A 87 1.33 12.51 -0.10
CA ALA A 87 0.70 12.58 -1.43
C ALA A 87 1.57 11.90 -2.49
N GLN A 88 2.87 12.15 -2.52
CA GLN A 88 3.81 11.53 -3.46
C GLN A 88 3.85 10.00 -3.31
N SER A 89 4.00 9.47 -2.09
CA SER A 89 3.98 8.02 -1.85
C SER A 89 2.69 7.38 -2.37
N TYR A 90 1.55 8.02 -2.09
CA TYR A 90 0.25 7.52 -2.53
C TYR A 90 0.09 7.47 -4.04
N MET A 91 0.66 8.44 -4.77
CA MET A 91 0.68 8.47 -6.23
C MET A 91 1.57 7.35 -6.82
N LYS A 92 2.67 7.02 -6.14
CA LYS A 92 3.68 6.07 -6.64
C LYS A 92 3.43 4.62 -6.22
N CYS A 93 2.52 4.38 -5.28
CA CYS A 93 2.07 3.05 -4.88
C CYS A 93 1.54 2.22 -6.07
N GLY A 94 2.05 0.99 -6.22
CA GLY A 94 1.70 0.08 -7.31
C GLY A 94 0.21 -0.26 -7.40
N GLU A 95 -0.51 -0.30 -6.27
CA GLU A 95 -1.97 -0.50 -6.26
C GLU A 95 -2.71 0.57 -7.03
N LYS A 96 -2.27 1.83 -6.92
CA LYS A 96 -2.95 2.94 -7.60
C LYS A 96 -2.93 2.77 -9.12
N LYS A 97 -1.86 2.16 -9.63
CA LYS A 97 -1.62 1.99 -11.07
C LYS A 97 -2.28 0.73 -11.63
N ARG A 98 -2.88 -0.13 -10.78
CA ARG A 98 -3.37 -1.42 -11.25
C ARG A 98 -4.74 -1.27 -11.94
N PRO A 99 -4.91 -1.81 -13.15
CA PRO A 99 -6.22 -1.88 -13.78
C PRO A 99 -7.16 -2.74 -12.94
N THR A 100 -8.40 -2.26 -12.75
CA THR A 100 -9.45 -2.98 -12.05
C THR A 100 -9.63 -4.36 -12.70
N PRO A 101 -9.64 -5.47 -11.95
CA PRO A 101 -9.85 -6.79 -12.53
C PRO A 101 -11.17 -6.78 -13.32
N LYS A 102 -11.13 -7.20 -14.59
CA LYS A 102 -12.35 -7.41 -15.38
C LYS A 102 -13.23 -8.41 -14.61
N LYS A 103 -14.46 -8.02 -14.27
CA LYS A 103 -15.37 -8.75 -13.36
C LYS A 103 -15.75 -10.19 -13.77
N ASN A 104 -15.32 -10.72 -14.92
CA ASN A 104 -15.97 -11.89 -15.54
C ASN A 104 -15.00 -13.01 -15.96
N GLN A 105 -14.31 -13.70 -15.05
CA GLN A 105 -13.60 -14.94 -15.42
C GLN A 105 -13.75 -16.14 -14.48
N TYR A 106 -14.45 -15.99 -13.34
CA TYR A 106 -14.58 -17.11 -12.39
C TYR A 106 -15.98 -17.24 -11.79
N VAL A 107 -17.04 -17.11 -12.59
CA VAL A 107 -18.33 -17.77 -12.32
C VAL A 107 -19.01 -18.05 -13.66
N SER A 108 -19.00 -19.30 -14.08
CA SER A 108 -20.00 -19.93 -14.95
C SER A 108 -20.13 -21.36 -14.47
#